data_AF-X0SQ34-F1
#
_entry.id   AF-X0SQ34-F1
#
_cell.length_a   1.000
_cell.length_b   1.000
_cell.length_c   1.000
_cell.angle_alpha   90.00
_cell.angle_beta   90.00
_cell.angle_gamma   90.00
#
_symmetry.space_group_name_H-M   'P 1'
#
loop_
_entity.id
_entity.type
_entity.pdbx_description
1 polymer ?
#
loop_
_entity_poly.entity_id
_entity_poly.type
_entity_poly.pdbx_seq_one_letter_code
_entity_poly.pdbx_strand_id
1 'polypeptide(L)'
;ETVVMRGAYSNEPDTLEQMPSDISGDVPPEDYKYDFDITLILDFNENRVRREFNREIFYLSEARFIPDSEVDLFDGKLFQNYAPLAANTSSRYRPPKYQPELTLVGTKAPMMFFRTIDKPVFLALGIVPTSKTPLTPRKLKLALAESYFSFGGKSRYKDREVVVLTYSRSAKMTCELWVDLSRDSSIVRVIHKGGSQETGRLEIAHQETKDGWYPKSWTWTTFDSQNRISSIDTVSVTEMAFGEMFDVAQFHVEPTPGMVVCDATRDVRYVQGKPGRPNIMVDSLKIKE
;
A
#
# COMPACT_ATOMS: atom_id res chain seq x y z
N GLU A 1 -5.75 6.89 10.28
CA GLU A 1 -4.78 7.80 10.93
C GLU A 1 -3.39 7.18 10.89
N THR A 2 -2.39 7.97 10.49
CA THR A 2 -0.97 7.67 10.65
C THR A 2 -0.36 8.68 11.62
N VAL A 3 0.51 8.20 12.51
CA VAL A 3 1.38 9.00 13.36
C VAL A 3 2.82 8.73 12.95
N VAL A 4 3.55 9.76 12.52
CA VAL A 4 4.99 9.71 12.25
C VAL A 4 5.72 10.41 13.38
N MET A 5 6.64 9.70 14.02
CA MET A 5 7.37 10.24 15.16
C MET A 5 8.34 11.33 14.71
N ARG A 6 8.51 12.37 15.53
CA ARG A 6 9.48 13.43 15.27
C ARG A 6 10.87 12.85 14.96
N GLY A 7 11.45 13.28 13.84
CA GLY A 7 12.78 12.85 13.40
C GLY A 7 12.80 11.53 12.63
N ALA A 8 11.64 10.91 12.41
CA ALA A 8 11.47 9.69 11.61
C ALA A 8 10.86 9.97 10.23
N TYR A 9 11.23 11.11 9.61
CA TYR A 9 10.73 11.48 8.29
C TYR A 9 11.45 10.65 7.22
N SER A 10 10.73 9.72 6.60
CA SER A 10 11.16 9.06 5.38
C SER A 10 10.28 9.52 4.21
N ASN A 11 10.87 9.60 3.02
CA ASN A 11 10.12 9.88 1.80
C ASN A 11 9.34 8.66 1.28
N GLU A 12 9.62 7.46 1.80
CA GLU A 12 8.86 6.24 1.53
C GLU A 12 8.95 5.27 2.73
N PRO A 13 7.96 4.40 2.94
CA PRO A 13 7.89 3.51 4.11
C PRO A 13 9.02 2.46 4.24
N ASP A 14 9.91 2.31 3.24
CA ASP A 14 10.94 1.25 3.23
C ASP A 14 12.40 1.75 3.16
N THR A 15 12.67 3.07 3.17
CA THR A 15 14.04 3.60 3.23
C THR A 15 14.16 4.72 4.27
N LEU A 16 14.67 4.36 5.45
CA LEU A 16 15.20 5.32 6.43
C LEU A 16 16.55 5.86 5.92
N GLU A 17 16.54 6.58 4.80
CA GLU A 17 17.70 7.38 4.41
C GLU A 17 17.76 8.65 5.26
N GLN A 18 18.97 9.03 5.63
CA GLN A 18 19.23 10.25 6.39
C GLN A 18 18.67 11.44 5.61
N MET A 19 17.98 12.34 6.31
CA MET A 19 17.52 13.61 5.73
C MET A 19 18.62 14.25 4.89
N PRO A 20 18.35 14.60 3.62
CA PRO A 20 19.26 15.42 2.85
C PRO A 20 19.65 16.66 3.65
N SER A 21 20.95 16.95 3.72
CA SER A 21 21.49 18.07 4.49
C SER A 21 21.06 19.45 3.97
N ASP A 22 20.38 19.50 2.83
CA ASP A 22 19.96 20.66 2.07
C ASP A 22 18.44 20.91 2.09
N ILE A 23 17.68 20.24 2.98
CA ILE A 23 16.26 20.56 3.17
C ILE A 23 16.14 22.00 3.68
N SER A 24 15.66 22.89 2.82
CA SER A 24 15.34 24.27 3.17
C SER A 24 13.88 24.34 3.62
N GLY A 25 13.63 24.07 4.89
CA GLY A 25 12.32 24.30 5.49
C GLY A 25 12.15 23.73 6.89
N ASP A 26 11.10 24.18 7.57
CA ASP A 26 10.79 23.77 8.93
C ASP A 26 10.20 22.36 8.92
N VAL A 27 11.05 21.37 9.16
CA VAL A 27 10.63 20.02 9.53
C VAL A 27 9.73 20.11 10.77
N PRO A 28 8.58 19.39 10.84
CA PRO A 28 7.69 19.50 11.99
C PRO A 28 8.43 19.27 13.32
N PRO A 29 8.24 20.15 14.33
CA PRO A 29 8.95 20.07 15.60
C PRO A 29 8.39 18.99 16.54
N GLU A 30 7.25 18.40 16.18
CA GLU A 30 6.44 17.46 16.96
C GLU A 30 6.06 16.25 16.09
N ASP A 31 5.46 15.23 16.72
CA ASP A 31 4.91 14.09 15.99
C ASP A 31 3.84 14.56 15.01
N TYR A 32 3.89 14.01 13.81
CA TYR A 32 2.96 14.37 12.75
C TYR A 32 1.83 13.36 12.67
N LYS A 33 0.59 13.87 12.52
CA LYS A 33 -0.61 13.06 12.37
C LYS A 33 -1.35 13.43 11.10
N TYR A 34 -1.77 12.41 10.35
CA TYR A 34 -2.63 12.60 9.19
C TYR A 34 -3.61 11.46 9.03
N ASP A 35 -4.74 11.77 8.42
CA ASP A 35 -5.70 10.76 8.02
C ASP A 35 -5.42 10.28 6.60
N PHE A 36 -5.82 9.04 6.35
CA PHE A 36 -5.79 8.43 5.04
C PHE A 36 -6.95 7.47 4.91
N ASP A 37 -7.38 7.29 3.67
CA ASP A 37 -8.42 6.35 3.27
C ASP A 37 -7.85 5.36 2.26
N ILE A 38 -8.28 4.11 2.37
CA ILE A 38 -7.95 3.03 1.43
C ILE A 38 -9.24 2.39 0.95
N THR A 39 -9.43 2.34 -0.36
CA THR A 39 -10.44 1.49 -0.99
C THR A 39 -9.74 0.35 -1.69
N LEU A 40 -10.11 -0.89 -1.36
CA LEU A 40 -9.54 -2.08 -2.00
C LEU A 40 -10.65 -2.92 -2.62
N ILE A 41 -10.60 -3.07 -3.94
CA ILE A 41 -11.50 -3.96 -4.70
C ILE A 41 -10.67 -5.12 -5.24
N LEU A 42 -11.06 -6.33 -4.85
CA LEU A 42 -10.37 -7.58 -5.20
C LEU A 42 -11.31 -8.50 -5.97
N ASP A 43 -11.01 -8.72 -7.25
CA ASP A 43 -11.64 -9.77 -8.02
C ASP A 43 -10.72 -11.00 -8.10
N PHE A 44 -11.02 -11.97 -7.25
CA PHE A 44 -10.30 -13.23 -7.15
C PHE A 44 -10.52 -14.19 -8.33
N ASN A 45 -11.56 -14.01 -9.13
CA ASN A 45 -11.86 -14.90 -10.26
C ASN A 45 -11.05 -14.48 -11.49
N GLU A 46 -11.02 -13.18 -11.78
CA GLU A 46 -10.32 -12.64 -12.95
C GLU A 46 -8.92 -12.09 -12.61
N ASN A 47 -8.51 -12.17 -11.33
CA ASN A 47 -7.29 -11.52 -10.81
C ASN A 47 -7.22 -10.04 -11.15
N ARG A 48 -8.31 -9.30 -10.91
CA ARG A 48 -8.38 -7.85 -11.10
C ARG A 48 -8.29 -7.15 -9.76
N VAL A 49 -7.59 -6.03 -9.72
CA VAL A 49 -7.35 -5.28 -8.49
C VAL A 49 -7.47 -3.78 -8.75
N ARG A 50 -8.21 -3.11 -7.86
CA ARG A 50 -8.20 -1.65 -7.75
C ARG A 50 -7.86 -1.32 -6.31
N ARG A 51 -6.82 -0.51 -6.13
CA ARG A 51 -6.39 -0.01 -4.82
C ARG A 51 -6.34 1.50 -4.90
N GLU A 52 -7.29 2.16 -4.27
CA GLU A 52 -7.31 3.61 -4.13
C GLU A 52 -6.71 3.99 -2.79
N PHE A 53 -5.95 5.06 -2.79
CA PHE A 53 -5.31 5.61 -1.60
C PHE A 53 -5.46 7.12 -1.62
N ASN A 54 -6.04 7.70 -0.58
CA ASN A 54 -6.15 9.15 -0.41
C ASN A 54 -5.50 9.52 0.92
N ARG A 55 -4.52 10.43 0.91
CA ARG A 55 -3.83 10.88 2.12
C ARG A 55 -3.27 12.29 1.95
N GLU A 56 -2.68 12.78 3.02
CA GLU A 56 -1.77 13.92 2.98
C GLU A 56 -0.33 13.43 3.26
N ILE A 57 0.63 13.84 2.44
CA ILE A 57 2.06 13.50 2.63
C ILE A 57 2.88 14.74 2.91
N PHE A 58 3.92 14.59 3.73
CA PHE A 58 4.94 15.63 3.86
C PHE A 58 5.89 15.56 2.66
N TYR A 59 5.83 16.53 1.77
CA TYR A 59 6.73 16.62 0.64
C TYR A 59 8.03 17.31 1.06
N LEU A 60 9.04 16.49 1.36
CA LEU A 60 10.28 16.92 1.99
C LEU A 60 11.03 18.02 1.23
N SER A 61 11.04 17.95 -0.11
CA SER A 61 11.75 18.96 -0.94
C SER A 61 11.14 20.36 -0.86
N GLU A 62 9.87 20.47 -0.46
CA GLU A 62 9.17 21.74 -0.31
C GLU A 62 8.77 22.03 1.14
N ALA A 63 9.16 21.14 2.07
CA ALA A 63 8.84 21.18 3.49
C ALA A 63 7.37 21.52 3.79
N ARG A 64 6.45 20.93 3.01
CA ARG A 64 5.01 21.17 3.17
C ARG A 64 4.19 19.92 2.95
N PHE A 65 2.99 19.94 3.52
CA PHE A 65 2.00 18.91 3.28
C PHE A 65 1.28 19.13 1.94
N ILE A 66 1.14 18.05 1.19
CA ILE A 66 0.44 18.03 -0.09
C ILE A 66 -0.58 16.89 -0.11
N PRO A 67 -1.73 17.08 -0.78
CA PRO A 67 -2.64 15.97 -1.04
C PRO A 67 -1.95 14.93 -1.93
N ASP A 68 -2.20 13.66 -1.64
CA ASP A 68 -1.70 12.52 -2.40
C ASP A 68 -2.84 11.51 -2.58
N SER A 69 -3.39 11.49 -3.79
CA SER A 69 -4.45 10.60 -4.24
C SER A 69 -3.92 9.74 -5.39
N GLU A 70 -3.92 8.43 -5.17
CA GLU A 70 -3.33 7.43 -6.05
C GLU A 70 -4.30 6.25 -6.22
N VAL A 71 -4.42 5.76 -7.45
CA VAL A 71 -5.22 4.58 -7.79
C VAL A 71 -4.35 3.60 -8.57
N ASP A 72 -3.96 2.53 -7.90
CA ASP A 72 -3.25 1.41 -8.50
C ASP A 72 -4.26 0.41 -9.09
N LEU A 73 -4.05 0.07 -10.35
CA LEU A 73 -4.99 -0.71 -11.15
C LEU A 73 -4.28 -1.91 -11.77
N PHE A 74 -4.97 -3.04 -11.75
CA PHE A 74 -4.61 -4.21 -12.53
C PHE A 74 -5.87 -4.85 -13.09
N ASP A 75 -6.04 -4.82 -14.41
CA ASP A 75 -7.24 -5.34 -15.09
C ASP A 75 -7.18 -6.84 -15.41
N GLY A 76 -6.23 -7.56 -14.79
CA GLY A 76 -5.91 -8.96 -15.11
C GLY A 76 -4.80 -9.10 -16.16
N LYS A 77 -4.47 -8.03 -16.90
CA LYS A 77 -3.45 -8.03 -17.96
C LYS A 77 -2.41 -6.93 -17.75
N LEU A 78 -2.87 -5.69 -17.61
CA LEU A 78 -2.07 -4.47 -17.60
C LEU A 78 -2.18 -3.76 -16.26
N PHE A 79 -1.06 -3.19 -15.85
CA PHE A 79 -0.96 -2.29 -14.71
C PHE A 79 -1.12 -0.85 -15.17
N GLN A 80 -1.90 -0.08 -14.40
CA GLN A 80 -1.97 1.37 -14.50
C GLN A 80 -1.82 1.97 -13.11
N ASN A 81 -1.30 3.19 -13.07
CA ASN A 81 -1.29 4.02 -11.88
C ASN A 81 -1.93 5.36 -12.25
N TYR A 82 -2.95 5.78 -11.51
CA TYR A 82 -3.71 6.98 -11.80
C TYR A 82 -3.68 7.92 -10.58
N ALA A 83 -3.16 9.13 -10.78
CA ALA A 83 -3.08 10.20 -9.81
C ALA A 83 -3.90 11.40 -10.33
N PRO A 84 -5.21 11.51 -9.98
CA PRO A 84 -6.08 12.54 -10.52
C PRO A 84 -5.58 13.95 -10.19
N LEU A 85 -5.41 14.84 -11.18
CA LEU A 85 -4.91 16.20 -10.93
C LEU A 85 -5.80 16.98 -9.95
N ALA A 86 -7.11 16.83 -10.06
CA ALA A 86 -8.08 17.52 -9.22
C ALA A 86 -7.96 17.11 -7.74
N ALA A 87 -7.78 15.81 -7.47
CA ALA A 87 -7.63 15.29 -6.10
C ALA A 87 -6.26 15.63 -5.51
N ASN A 88 -5.23 15.76 -6.36
CA ASN A 88 -3.88 16.13 -5.99
C ASN A 88 -3.62 17.65 -6.02
N THR A 89 -4.65 18.49 -6.17
CA THR A 89 -4.53 19.96 -6.12
C THR A 89 -5.24 20.51 -4.90
N SER A 90 -4.59 21.43 -4.18
CA SER A 90 -5.17 22.18 -3.07
C SER A 90 -4.97 23.68 -3.27
N SER A 91 -5.45 24.49 -2.33
CA SER A 91 -5.17 25.94 -2.32
C SER A 91 -3.70 26.28 -2.08
N ARG A 92 -2.91 25.32 -1.58
CA ARG A 92 -1.50 25.50 -1.19
C ARG A 92 -0.52 24.74 -2.08
N TYR A 93 -1.01 23.79 -2.86
CA TYR A 93 -0.19 22.94 -3.72
C TYR A 93 -0.89 22.67 -5.04
N ARG A 94 -0.11 22.75 -6.12
CA ARG A 94 -0.56 22.35 -7.45
C ARG A 94 0.54 21.50 -8.09
N PRO A 95 0.22 20.29 -8.56
CA PRO A 95 1.15 19.47 -9.32
C PRO A 95 1.73 20.26 -10.51
N PRO A 96 3.01 20.05 -10.88
CA PRO A 96 3.58 20.59 -12.10
C PRO A 96 2.68 20.34 -13.31
N LYS A 97 2.57 21.32 -14.21
CA LYS A 97 1.67 21.31 -15.38
C LYS A 97 1.74 20.03 -16.23
N TYR A 98 2.90 19.38 -16.29
CA TYR A 98 3.13 18.15 -17.05
C TYR A 98 3.49 16.95 -16.16
N GLN A 99 3.08 16.96 -14.90
CA GLN A 99 3.05 15.75 -14.07
C GLN A 99 2.03 14.78 -14.68
N PRO A 100 2.40 13.50 -14.91
CA PRO A 100 1.45 12.51 -15.39
C PRO A 100 0.31 12.32 -14.40
N GLU A 101 -0.91 12.32 -14.92
CA GLU A 101 -2.09 11.88 -14.18
C GLU A 101 -2.28 10.38 -14.34
N LEU A 102 -1.96 9.82 -15.51
CA LEU A 102 -2.06 8.39 -15.79
C LEU A 102 -0.72 7.84 -16.25
N THR A 103 -0.26 6.79 -15.58
CA THR A 103 0.90 6.01 -16.00
C THR A 103 0.47 4.64 -16.47
N LEU A 104 0.72 4.34 -17.75
CA LEU A 104 0.55 3.01 -18.34
C LEU A 104 1.82 2.21 -18.05
N VAL A 105 1.78 1.38 -17.00
CA VAL A 105 2.94 0.61 -16.53
C VAL A 105 3.16 -0.63 -17.41
N GLY A 106 2.09 -1.16 -18.02
CA GLY A 106 2.15 -2.31 -18.91
C GLY A 106 2.08 -3.64 -18.16
N THR A 107 2.88 -4.63 -18.53
CA THR A 107 2.80 -5.97 -17.94
C THR A 107 3.72 -6.17 -16.72
N LYS A 108 4.70 -5.30 -16.53
CA LYS A 108 5.60 -5.37 -15.39
C LYS A 108 4.87 -4.93 -14.13
N ALA A 109 4.79 -5.81 -13.13
CA ALA A 109 4.20 -5.44 -11.85
C ALA A 109 5.04 -4.33 -11.20
N PRO A 110 4.39 -3.30 -10.61
CA PRO A 110 5.11 -2.36 -9.77
C PRO A 110 5.72 -3.13 -8.58
N MET A 111 6.86 -2.64 -8.09
CA MET A 111 7.60 -3.31 -7.01
C MET A 111 6.73 -3.50 -5.75
N MET A 112 5.83 -2.56 -5.48
CA MET A 112 4.99 -2.54 -4.29
C MET A 112 3.54 -2.19 -4.64
N PHE A 113 2.77 -3.13 -5.19
CA PHE A 113 1.34 -2.92 -5.40
C PHE A 113 0.56 -2.99 -4.08
N PHE A 114 0.77 -4.06 -3.30
CA PHE A 114 0.17 -4.21 -1.97
C PHE A 114 1.14 -3.74 -0.90
N ARG A 115 0.67 -2.85 -0.03
CA ARG A 115 1.42 -2.31 1.10
C ARG A 115 1.20 -3.18 2.34
N THR A 116 2.06 -3.04 3.35
CA THR A 116 1.92 -3.80 4.61
C THR A 116 0.58 -3.56 5.28
N ILE A 117 0.03 -2.35 5.14
CA ILE A 117 -1.27 -1.98 5.70
C ILE A 117 -2.45 -2.74 5.07
N ASP A 118 -2.29 -3.30 3.86
CA ASP A 118 -3.36 -4.04 3.18
C ASP A 118 -3.41 -5.51 3.64
N LYS A 119 -2.34 -6.02 4.27
CA LYS A 119 -2.18 -7.45 4.62
C LYS A 119 -3.31 -8.03 5.46
N PRO A 120 -3.88 -7.34 6.48
CA PRO A 120 -4.98 -7.88 7.28
C PRO A 120 -6.14 -8.44 6.46
N VAL A 121 -6.49 -7.80 5.33
CA VAL A 121 -7.56 -8.25 4.43
C VAL A 121 -7.21 -9.63 3.85
N PHE A 122 -5.98 -9.80 3.38
CA PHE A 122 -5.50 -11.08 2.84
C PHE A 122 -5.37 -12.16 3.90
N LEU A 123 -4.86 -11.82 5.09
CA LEU A 123 -4.71 -12.78 6.19
C LEU A 123 -6.05 -13.36 6.63
N ALA A 124 -7.10 -12.55 6.69
CA ALA A 124 -8.45 -13.02 7.00
C ALA A 124 -9.04 -13.95 5.94
N LEU A 125 -8.56 -13.85 4.70
CA LEU A 125 -8.90 -14.76 3.60
C LEU A 125 -8.01 -16.02 3.56
N GLY A 126 -7.19 -16.25 4.60
CA GLY A 126 -6.24 -17.35 4.66
C GLY A 126 -5.05 -17.19 3.70
N ILE A 127 -4.83 -15.99 3.16
CA ILE A 127 -3.72 -15.70 2.24
C ILE A 127 -2.58 -15.11 3.06
N VAL A 128 -1.49 -15.88 3.21
CA VAL A 128 -0.29 -15.46 3.94
C VAL A 128 0.86 -15.24 2.97
N PRO A 129 1.20 -13.97 2.64
CA PRO A 129 2.30 -13.68 1.73
C PRO A 129 3.65 -14.05 2.35
N THR A 130 4.47 -14.78 1.61
CA THR A 130 5.85 -15.12 1.99
C THR A 130 6.83 -14.64 0.92
N SER A 131 8.13 -14.72 1.17
CA SER A 131 9.12 -14.43 0.12
C SER A 131 9.13 -15.46 -1.01
N LYS A 132 8.68 -16.69 -0.74
CA LYS A 132 8.55 -17.77 -1.74
C LYS A 132 7.26 -17.64 -2.54
N THR A 133 6.22 -17.09 -1.92
CA THR A 133 4.90 -16.84 -2.52
C THR A 133 4.49 -15.39 -2.26
N PRO A 134 5.11 -14.42 -2.97
CA PRO A 134 4.74 -13.03 -2.80
C PRO A 134 3.32 -12.80 -3.28
N LEU A 135 2.59 -11.94 -2.58
CA LEU A 135 1.28 -11.48 -3.00
C LEU A 135 1.45 -10.49 -4.15
N THR A 136 0.79 -10.78 -5.27
CA THR A 136 0.80 -9.91 -6.45
C THR A 136 -0.60 -9.85 -7.03
N PRO A 137 -0.99 -8.76 -7.71
CA PRO A 137 -2.29 -8.69 -8.39
C PRO A 137 -2.50 -9.80 -9.42
N ARG A 138 -1.42 -10.29 -10.04
CA ARG A 138 -1.45 -11.43 -10.98
C ARG A 138 -1.83 -12.75 -10.33
N LYS A 139 -1.71 -12.87 -9.00
CA LYS A 139 -1.91 -14.11 -8.27
C LYS A 139 -2.45 -13.80 -6.88
N LEU A 140 -3.74 -13.48 -6.84
CA LEU A 140 -4.45 -13.19 -5.58
C LEU A 140 -4.66 -14.47 -4.74
N LYS A 141 -4.92 -15.59 -5.40
CA LYS A 141 -5.04 -16.91 -4.76
C LYS A 141 -3.65 -17.54 -4.60
N LEU A 142 -3.10 -17.48 -3.39
CA LEU A 142 -1.85 -18.14 -3.05
C LEU A 142 -2.12 -19.50 -2.39
N ALA A 143 -1.47 -20.55 -2.90
CA ALA A 143 -1.44 -21.82 -2.19
C ALA A 143 -0.49 -21.71 -1.00
N LEU A 144 -0.98 -21.99 0.20
CA LEU A 144 -0.14 -22.16 1.38
C LEU A 144 0.55 -23.51 1.32
N ALA A 145 1.87 -23.51 1.50
CA ALA A 145 2.64 -24.73 1.70
C ALA A 145 3.03 -24.80 3.18
N GLU A 146 2.67 -25.90 3.84
CA GLU A 146 3.02 -26.14 5.26
C GLU A 146 4.54 -26.00 5.49
N SER A 147 5.35 -26.46 4.54
CA SER A 147 6.82 -26.39 4.57
C SER A 147 7.39 -24.96 4.58
N TYR A 148 6.55 -23.93 4.47
CA TYR A 148 6.99 -22.54 4.62
C TYR A 148 6.97 -22.08 6.07
N PHE A 149 6.30 -22.82 6.95
CA PHE A 149 6.08 -22.45 8.34
C PHE A 149 6.74 -23.45 9.28
N SER A 150 7.26 -22.92 10.38
CA SER A 150 7.73 -23.71 11.52
C SER A 150 6.82 -23.44 12.71
N PHE A 151 6.46 -24.47 13.44
CA PHE A 151 5.73 -24.33 14.70
C PHE A 151 6.66 -23.71 15.76
N GLY A 152 6.30 -22.51 16.23
CA GLY A 152 7.04 -21.76 17.26
C GLY A 152 6.57 -22.04 18.69
N GLY A 153 5.43 -22.71 18.87
CA GLY A 153 4.86 -23.03 20.17
C GLY A 153 3.46 -22.47 20.38
N LYS A 154 2.99 -22.57 21.63
CA LYS A 154 1.77 -21.93 22.11
C LYS A 154 2.12 -20.70 22.94
N SER A 155 1.28 -19.68 22.89
CA SER A 155 1.44 -18.44 23.65
C SER A 155 0.08 -17.92 24.11
N ARG A 156 0.06 -16.75 24.73
CA ARG A 156 -1.15 -16.05 25.13
C ARG A 156 -1.17 -14.65 24.54
N TYR A 157 -2.26 -14.29 23.85
CA TYR A 157 -2.51 -12.94 23.35
C TYR A 157 -3.75 -12.37 24.03
N LYS A 158 -3.53 -11.39 24.91
CA LYS A 158 -4.53 -10.93 25.89
C LYS A 158 -4.95 -12.12 26.77
N ASP A 159 -6.21 -12.52 26.74
CA ASP A 159 -6.73 -13.65 27.54
C ASP A 159 -6.97 -14.93 26.72
N ARG A 160 -6.41 -15.03 25.52
CA ARG A 160 -6.63 -16.16 24.60
C ARG A 160 -5.36 -16.96 24.35
N GLU A 161 -5.48 -18.29 24.32
CA GLU A 161 -4.42 -19.16 23.81
C GLU A 161 -4.28 -18.97 22.30
N VAL A 162 -3.04 -18.87 21.82
CA VAL A 162 -2.71 -18.76 20.40
C VAL A 162 -1.58 -19.70 20.04
N VAL A 163 -1.52 -20.09 18.77
CA VAL A 163 -0.37 -20.77 18.18
C VAL A 163 0.53 -19.75 17.52
N VAL A 164 1.84 -19.87 17.73
CA VAL A 164 2.83 -19.05 17.03
C VAL A 164 3.43 -19.87 15.89
N LEU A 165 3.27 -19.39 14.67
CA LEU A 165 3.97 -19.92 13.49
C LEU A 165 5.08 -18.96 13.08
N THR A 166 6.19 -19.47 12.58
CA THR A 166 7.29 -18.64 12.09
C THR A 166 7.65 -18.98 10.65
N TYR A 167 8.10 -17.98 9.89
CA TYR A 167 8.65 -18.20 8.55
C TYR A 167 9.75 -17.19 8.22
N SER A 168 10.66 -17.56 7.33
CA SER A 168 11.75 -16.67 6.88
C SER A 168 11.29 -15.82 5.69
N ARG A 169 11.40 -14.49 5.80
CA ARG A 169 11.23 -13.56 4.66
C ARG A 169 12.52 -13.43 3.86
N SER A 170 13.67 -13.47 4.52
CA SER A 170 14.98 -13.47 3.87
C SER A 170 15.98 -14.20 4.76
N ALA A 171 17.26 -14.24 4.37
CA ALA A 171 18.32 -14.79 5.20
C ALA A 171 18.46 -14.07 6.56
N LYS A 172 18.03 -12.80 6.66
CA LYS A 172 18.17 -11.95 7.85
C LYS A 172 16.84 -11.57 8.49
N MET A 173 15.71 -11.86 7.84
CA MET A 173 14.39 -11.44 8.31
C MET A 173 13.47 -12.63 8.52
N THR A 174 12.83 -12.66 9.69
CA THR A 174 11.81 -13.66 10.05
C THR A 174 10.49 -12.97 10.38
N CYS A 175 9.42 -13.73 10.31
CA CYS A 175 8.09 -13.30 10.70
C CYS A 175 7.48 -14.30 11.68
N GLU A 176 6.74 -13.78 12.65
CA GLU A 176 5.92 -14.55 13.57
C GLU A 176 4.45 -14.25 13.32
N LEU A 177 3.63 -15.28 13.16
CA LEU A 177 2.19 -15.21 13.01
C LEU A 177 1.56 -15.77 14.28
N TRP A 178 0.74 -14.96 14.95
CA TRP A 178 0.03 -15.35 16.16
C TRP A 178 -1.40 -15.70 15.76
N VAL A 179 -1.73 -16.98 15.81
CA VAL A 179 -2.94 -17.59 15.25
C VAL A 179 -3.90 -17.97 16.37
N ASP A 180 -5.10 -17.39 16.36
CA ASP A 180 -6.19 -17.73 17.27
C ASP A 180 -7.05 -18.86 16.69
N LEU A 181 -6.82 -20.08 17.18
CA LEU A 181 -7.54 -21.27 16.70
C LEU A 181 -9.03 -21.26 17.05
N SER A 182 -9.47 -20.44 18.00
CA SER A 182 -10.88 -20.34 18.39
C SER A 182 -11.73 -19.47 17.45
N ARG A 183 -11.08 -18.75 16.53
CA ARG A 183 -11.71 -17.82 15.57
C ARG A 183 -11.32 -18.18 14.15
N ASP A 184 -11.62 -19.41 13.74
CA ASP A 184 -11.30 -19.92 12.40
C ASP A 184 -9.82 -19.77 12.03
N SER A 185 -8.92 -19.93 13.01
CA SER A 185 -7.47 -19.72 12.82
C SER A 185 -7.12 -18.30 12.36
N SER A 186 -7.86 -17.29 12.81
CA SER A 186 -7.57 -15.87 12.53
C SER A 186 -6.18 -15.48 13.03
N ILE A 187 -5.43 -14.76 12.20
CA ILE A 187 -4.13 -14.20 12.59
C ILE A 187 -4.37 -12.89 13.33
N VAL A 188 -4.13 -12.86 14.64
CA VAL A 188 -4.41 -11.69 15.49
C VAL A 188 -3.22 -10.74 15.65
N ARG A 189 -2.00 -11.23 15.37
CA ARG A 189 -0.78 -10.43 15.41
C ARG A 189 0.26 -10.97 14.43
N VAL A 190 1.01 -10.07 13.79
CA VAL A 190 2.20 -10.39 13.00
C VAL A 190 3.39 -9.59 13.53
N ILE A 191 4.55 -10.23 13.71
CA ILE A 191 5.79 -9.56 14.11
C ILE A 191 6.83 -9.77 13.01
N HIS A 192 7.42 -8.70 12.51
CA HIS A 192 8.59 -8.74 11.64
C HIS A 192 9.85 -8.57 12.48
N LYS A 193 10.86 -9.42 12.26
CA LYS A 193 12.14 -9.37 12.96
C LYS A 193 13.31 -9.31 11.97
N GLY A 194 14.30 -8.47 12.27
CA GLY A 194 15.63 -8.48 11.66
C GLY A 194 16.64 -9.01 12.68
N GLY A 195 17.07 -10.27 12.54
CA GLY A 195 17.77 -10.96 13.62
C GLY A 195 16.87 -11.14 14.86
N SER A 196 17.30 -10.67 16.03
CA SER A 196 16.50 -10.67 17.26
C SER A 196 15.65 -9.41 17.45
N GLN A 197 15.88 -8.38 16.65
CA GLN A 197 15.21 -7.08 16.78
C GLN A 197 13.89 -7.07 16.02
N GLU A 198 12.86 -6.54 16.67
CA GLU A 198 11.59 -6.27 16.03
C GLU A 198 11.70 -5.04 15.11
N THR A 199 11.26 -5.18 13.86
CA THR A 199 11.26 -4.09 12.88
C THR A 199 9.84 -3.62 12.54
N GLY A 200 8.83 -4.43 12.86
CA GLY A 200 7.44 -4.02 12.76
C GLY A 200 6.46 -4.99 13.39
N ARG A 201 5.29 -4.47 13.75
CA ARG A 201 4.22 -5.18 14.44
C ARG A 201 2.87 -4.83 13.83
N LEU A 202 2.10 -5.85 13.51
CA LEU A 202 0.70 -5.73 13.12
C LEU A 202 -0.16 -6.32 14.23
N GLU A 203 -1.14 -5.58 14.72
CA GLU A 203 -2.16 -6.08 15.65
C GLU A 203 -3.54 -5.91 15.02
N ILE A 204 -4.33 -6.98 14.98
CA ILE A 204 -5.59 -7.02 14.22
C ILE A 204 -6.75 -7.32 15.16
N ALA A 205 -7.68 -6.37 15.27
CA ALA A 205 -8.98 -6.60 15.89
C ALA A 205 -9.93 -7.19 14.85
N HIS A 206 -10.57 -8.30 15.19
CA HIS A 206 -11.53 -8.98 14.31
C HIS A 206 -12.97 -8.77 14.79
N GLN A 207 -13.89 -8.85 13.85
CA GLN A 207 -15.33 -8.97 14.06
C GLN A 207 -15.85 -10.23 13.37
N GLU A 208 -16.89 -10.82 13.95
CA GLU A 208 -17.63 -11.92 13.32
C GLU A 208 -18.61 -11.32 12.30
N THR A 209 -18.61 -11.85 11.09
CA THR A 209 -19.55 -11.52 10.02
C THR A 209 -20.30 -12.80 9.60
N LYS A 210 -21.28 -12.67 8.72
CA LYS A 210 -21.96 -13.85 8.15
C LYS A 210 -21.02 -14.78 7.36
N ASP A 211 -19.87 -14.26 6.92
CA ASP A 211 -18.92 -14.95 6.06
C ASP A 211 -17.65 -15.40 6.83
N GLY A 212 -17.60 -15.21 8.16
CA GLY A 212 -16.49 -15.61 9.03
C GLY A 212 -15.89 -14.46 9.86
N TRP A 213 -14.67 -14.65 10.35
CA TRP A 213 -13.95 -13.63 11.11
C TRP A 213 -13.13 -12.72 10.21
N TYR A 214 -13.49 -11.43 10.17
CA TYR A 214 -12.82 -10.43 9.34
C TYR A 214 -12.23 -9.30 10.19
N PRO A 215 -11.23 -8.55 9.67
CA PRO A 215 -10.67 -7.42 10.36
C PRO A 215 -11.73 -6.33 10.54
N LYS A 216 -11.82 -5.81 11.76
CA LYS A 216 -12.58 -4.60 12.10
C LYS A 216 -11.68 -3.37 12.12
N SER A 217 -10.47 -3.55 12.64
CA SER A 217 -9.43 -2.54 12.68
C SER A 217 -8.08 -3.19 12.88
N TRP A 218 -7.01 -2.46 12.58
CA TRP A 218 -5.66 -2.91 12.85
C TRP A 218 -4.71 -1.74 13.08
N THR A 219 -3.61 -2.04 13.76
CA THR A 219 -2.51 -1.11 13.99
C THR A 219 -1.23 -1.72 13.46
N TRP A 220 -0.54 -1.00 12.57
CA TRP A 220 0.83 -1.30 12.14
C TRP A 220 1.80 -0.36 12.84
N THR A 221 2.76 -0.90 13.58
CA THR A 221 3.82 -0.14 14.24
C THR A 221 5.15 -0.49 13.60
N THR A 222 5.91 0.51 13.19
CA THR A 222 7.26 0.34 12.65
C THR A 222 8.28 0.77 13.70
N PHE A 223 9.39 0.04 13.79
CA PHE A 223 10.49 0.33 14.71
C PHE A 223 11.78 0.65 13.96
N ASP A 224 12.54 1.62 14.47
CA ASP A 224 13.87 1.94 13.95
C ASP A 224 14.95 0.97 14.46
N SER A 225 16.20 1.18 14.04
CA SER A 225 17.35 0.36 14.45
C SER A 225 17.70 0.47 15.93
N GLN A 226 17.18 1.46 16.65
CA GLN A 226 17.31 1.60 18.11
C GLN A 226 16.08 1.08 18.86
N ASN A 227 15.17 0.37 18.17
CA ASN A 227 13.93 -0.17 18.72
C ASN A 227 12.99 0.90 19.26
N ARG A 228 13.06 2.12 18.70
CA ARG A 228 12.11 3.20 18.95
C ARG A 228 11.02 3.13 17.88
N ILE A 229 9.82 3.54 18.24
CA ILE A 229 8.73 3.63 17.25
C ILE A 229 9.08 4.73 16.25
N SER A 230 9.01 4.42 14.96
CA SER A 230 9.17 5.39 13.88
C SER A 230 7.81 5.85 13.34
N SER A 231 6.86 4.92 13.22
CA SER A 231 5.50 5.23 12.78
C SER A 231 4.45 4.28 13.38
N ILE A 232 3.23 4.77 13.45
CA ILE A 232 2.03 4.00 13.81
C ILE A 232 0.93 4.31 12.80
N ASP A 233 0.47 3.30 12.06
CA ASP A 233 -0.73 3.39 11.22
C ASP A 233 -1.88 2.69 11.91
N THR A 234 -2.99 3.39 12.12
CA THR A 234 -4.23 2.83 12.66
C THR A 234 -5.34 2.94 11.62
N VAL A 235 -5.91 1.78 11.27
CA VAL A 235 -6.98 1.64 10.27
C VAL A 235 -8.21 1.04 10.92
N SER A 236 -9.37 1.57 10.55
CA SER A 236 -10.67 1.00 10.88
C SER A 236 -11.44 0.73 9.60
N VAL A 237 -12.12 -0.42 9.53
CA VAL A 237 -12.97 -0.78 8.40
C VAL A 237 -14.29 -0.03 8.54
N THR A 238 -14.58 0.82 7.56
CA THR A 238 -15.85 1.56 7.46
C THR A 238 -16.91 0.75 6.72
N GLU A 239 -16.52 0.03 5.67
CA GLU A 239 -17.40 -0.78 4.84
C GLU A 239 -16.67 -2.04 4.36
N MET A 240 -17.42 -3.14 4.24
CA MET A 240 -16.93 -4.41 3.71
C MET A 240 -18.08 -5.16 3.04
N ALA A 241 -17.91 -5.50 1.77
CA ALA A 241 -18.91 -6.21 0.98
C ALA A 241 -18.27 -7.42 0.26
N PHE A 242 -19.08 -8.44 0.01
CA PHE A 242 -18.67 -9.69 -0.63
C PHE A 242 -19.65 -10.09 -1.73
N GLY A 243 -19.15 -10.76 -2.76
CA GLY A 243 -19.98 -11.37 -3.81
C GLY A 243 -20.53 -10.39 -4.85
N GLU A 244 -20.03 -9.15 -4.89
CA GLU A 244 -20.39 -8.20 -5.93
C GLU A 244 -19.74 -8.58 -7.27
N MET A 245 -20.51 -8.49 -8.36
CA MET A 245 -19.96 -8.57 -9.70
C MET A 245 -19.42 -7.19 -10.09
N PHE A 246 -18.12 -7.11 -10.33
CA PHE A 246 -17.45 -5.87 -10.70
C PHE A 246 -17.33 -5.71 -12.22
N ASP A 247 -17.65 -4.50 -12.70
CA ASP A 247 -17.43 -4.10 -14.10
C ASP A 247 -15.91 -4.01 -14.37
N VAL A 248 -15.49 -4.49 -15.54
CA VAL A 248 -14.11 -4.34 -16.03
C VAL A 248 -13.66 -2.88 -15.99
N ALA A 249 -14.57 -1.94 -16.28
CA ALA A 249 -14.27 -0.51 -16.24
C ALA A 249 -13.82 -0.01 -14.85
N GLN A 250 -14.08 -0.73 -13.75
CA GLN A 250 -13.58 -0.35 -12.43
C GLN A 250 -12.08 -0.61 -12.28
N PHE A 251 -11.49 -1.49 -13.09
CA PHE A 251 -10.08 -1.89 -13.00
C PHE A 251 -9.21 -1.26 -14.09
N HIS A 252 -9.77 -0.33 -14.87
CA HIS A 252 -9.09 0.32 -15.98
C HIS A 252 -9.45 1.81 -16.02
N VAL A 253 -8.47 2.67 -16.30
CA VAL A 253 -8.70 4.10 -16.56
C VAL A 253 -8.32 4.39 -18.00
N GLU A 254 -9.31 4.85 -18.77
CA GLU A 254 -9.11 5.32 -20.14
C GLU A 254 -8.56 6.75 -20.15
N PRO A 255 -7.51 7.05 -20.93
CA PRO A 255 -7.02 8.41 -21.09
C PRO A 255 -8.09 9.37 -21.62
N THR A 256 -8.33 10.48 -20.93
CA THR A 256 -9.27 11.52 -21.38
C THR A 256 -8.56 12.70 -22.03
N PRO A 257 -9.18 13.43 -22.98
CA PRO A 257 -8.55 14.59 -23.62
C PRO A 257 -8.02 15.62 -22.62
N GLY A 258 -6.78 16.06 -22.80
CA GLY A 258 -6.08 17.00 -21.94
C GLY A 258 -5.28 16.35 -20.79
N MET A 259 -5.52 15.07 -20.50
CA MET A 259 -4.78 14.33 -19.48
C MET A 259 -3.32 14.15 -19.87
N VAL A 260 -2.41 14.31 -18.93
CA VAL A 260 -0.99 13.98 -19.13
C VAL A 260 -0.78 12.50 -18.87
N VAL A 261 -0.33 11.77 -19.87
CA VAL A 261 -0.11 10.31 -19.82
C VAL A 261 1.39 10.02 -19.92
N CYS A 262 1.87 9.13 -19.04
CA CYS A 262 3.18 8.50 -19.14
C CYS A 262 2.99 7.05 -19.61
N ASP A 263 3.49 6.70 -20.79
CA ASP A 263 3.53 5.31 -21.26
C ASP A 263 4.92 4.74 -21.00
N ALA A 264 5.05 4.05 -19.87
CA ALA A 264 6.32 3.46 -19.44
C ALA A 264 6.76 2.29 -20.33
N THR A 265 5.85 1.70 -21.11
CA THR A 265 6.18 0.62 -22.05
C THR A 265 6.88 1.12 -23.30
N ARG A 266 6.64 2.38 -23.65
CA ARG A 266 7.21 3.06 -24.82
C ARG A 266 8.21 4.15 -24.46
N ASP A 267 8.39 4.41 -23.16
CA ASP A 267 9.21 5.50 -22.63
C ASP A 267 8.83 6.87 -23.23
N VAL A 268 7.52 7.17 -23.22
CA VAL A 268 7.01 8.45 -23.75
C VAL A 268 6.04 9.12 -22.79
N ARG A 269 6.00 10.46 -22.84
CA ARG A 269 5.00 11.27 -22.15
C ARG A 269 4.28 12.19 -23.13
N TYR A 270 2.96 12.22 -23.06
CA TYR A 270 2.13 13.02 -23.96
C TYR A 270 0.89 13.58 -23.26
N VAL A 271 0.33 14.64 -23.82
CA VAL A 271 -1.01 15.14 -23.51
C VAL A 271 -1.99 14.45 -24.44
N GLN A 272 -2.99 13.79 -23.88
CA GLN A 272 -4.01 13.07 -24.63
C GLN A 272 -4.82 14.02 -25.51
N GLY A 273 -4.87 13.74 -26.81
CA GLY A 273 -5.64 14.54 -27.78
C GLY A 273 -7.14 14.33 -27.63
N LYS A 274 -7.93 15.28 -28.15
CA LYS A 274 -9.38 15.08 -28.38
C LYS A 274 -9.59 13.96 -29.41
N PRO A 275 -10.76 13.28 -29.43
CA PRO A 275 -11.08 12.30 -30.47
C PRO A 275 -10.80 12.84 -31.87
N GLY A 276 -10.03 12.09 -32.67
CA GLY A 276 -9.61 12.49 -34.02
C GLY A 276 -8.43 13.49 -34.09
N ARG A 277 -7.82 13.86 -32.96
CA ARG A 277 -6.61 14.69 -32.90
C ARG A 277 -5.42 13.86 -32.38
N PRO A 278 -4.20 14.10 -32.87
CA PRO A 278 -3.02 13.42 -32.36
C PRO A 278 -2.72 13.83 -30.91
N ASN A 279 -2.06 12.93 -30.18
CA ASN A 279 -1.47 13.23 -28.88
C ASN A 279 -0.29 14.21 -29.05
N ILE A 280 -0.04 15.03 -28.04
CA ILE A 280 1.02 16.04 -28.07
C ILE A 280 2.15 15.62 -27.13
N MET A 281 3.35 15.38 -27.64
CA MET A 281 4.50 14.97 -26.83
C MET A 281 4.90 16.06 -25.85
N VAL A 282 5.06 15.74 -24.56
CA VAL A 282 5.40 16.73 -23.52
C VAL A 282 6.75 17.39 -23.80
N ASP A 283 7.73 16.64 -24.30
CA ASP A 283 9.06 17.19 -24.61
C ASP A 283 9.02 18.23 -25.73
N SER A 284 8.04 18.13 -26.65
CA SER A 284 7.83 19.15 -27.69
C SER A 284 7.24 20.46 -27.15
N LEU A 285 6.62 20.43 -25.96
CA LEU A 285 6.02 21.60 -25.32
C LEU A 285 7.04 22.37 -24.46
N LYS A 286 7.97 21.65 -23.80
CA LYS A 286 9.02 22.27 -22.98
C LYS A 286 9.98 23.17 -23.76
N ILE A 287 10.15 22.93 -25.07
CA ILE A 287 11.03 23.73 -25.94
C ILE A 287 10.45 25.15 -26.19
N LYS A 288 9.15 25.38 -25.89
CA LYS A 288 8.45 26.64 -26.18
C LYS A 288 8.22 27.54 -24.96
N GLU A 289 8.56 27.08 -23.76
CA GLU A 289 8.48 27.86 -22.49
C GLU A 289 9.86 28.39 -22.13
#